data_AF-A0A936KWD8-F1
#
_entry.id   AF-A0A936KWD8-F1
#
_cell.length_a   1.000
_cell.length_b   1.000
_cell.length_c   1.000
_cell.angle_alpha   90.00
_cell.angle_beta   90.00
_cell.angle_gamma   90.00
#
_symmetry.space_group_name_H-M   'P 1'
#
loop_
_entity.id
_entity.type
_entity.pdbx_description
1 polymer ?
#
loop_
_entity_poly.entity_id
_entity_poly.type
_entity_poly.pdbx_seq_one_letter_code
_entity_poly.pdbx_strand_id
1 'polypeptide(L)'
;MNVLNNMEDKCEVDRQFFVHRRDHSRRWSAGVYYLKQIDAADTRLYQNQTVPIGQIADAGVAFQRIRVNLRDMILAKDTTEAQKYADTIKELDALIVTTSADYEKLIVSTEMQTLFDEYMTSYEEFNGYRDQIMALALAGKPDEALTTLRGDAFASAKSVEEDLDAMQQMKVEQAKGVPKRILPLQIRQPRS
;
A
#
# COMPACT_ATOMS: atom_id res chain seq x y z
N MET A 1 43.46 -63.86 15.88
CA MET A 1 43.08 -62.99 14.75
C MET A 1 41.90 -62.06 15.10
N ASN A 2 41.82 -61.49 16.32
CA ASN A 2 40.68 -60.65 16.74
C ASN A 2 41.02 -59.17 16.99
N VAL A 3 42.31 -58.80 17.13
CA VAL A 3 42.69 -57.43 17.48
C VAL A 3 42.80 -56.53 16.25
N LEU A 4 43.28 -57.07 15.11
CA LEU A 4 43.45 -56.30 13.87
C LEU A 4 42.10 -55.98 13.20
N ASN A 5 41.18 -56.94 13.08
CA ASN A 5 39.82 -56.67 12.57
C ASN A 5 39.09 -55.63 13.42
N ASN A 6 39.21 -55.69 14.75
CA ASN A 6 38.59 -54.73 15.67
C ASN A 6 39.21 -53.32 15.59
N MET A 7 40.44 -53.20 15.08
CA MET A 7 41.10 -51.91 14.82
C MET A 7 40.72 -51.34 13.46
N GLU A 8 40.53 -52.18 12.44
CA GLU A 8 39.99 -51.78 11.13
C GLU A 8 38.54 -51.28 11.24
N ASP A 9 37.69 -52.02 11.96
CA ASP A 9 36.29 -51.65 12.20
C ASP A 9 36.16 -50.30 12.93
N LYS A 10 37.00 -50.04 13.94
CA LYS A 10 37.04 -48.73 14.65
C LYS A 10 37.44 -47.59 13.71
N CYS A 11 38.43 -47.80 12.86
CA CYS A 11 38.93 -46.80 11.93
C CYS A 11 37.92 -46.47 10.82
N GLU A 12 37.08 -47.44 10.45
CA GLU A 12 35.98 -47.26 9.50
C GLU A 12 34.81 -46.49 10.12
N VAL A 13 34.41 -46.85 11.35
CA VAL A 13 33.37 -46.14 12.11
C VAL A 13 33.76 -44.67 12.34
N ASP A 14 35.00 -44.40 12.76
CA ASP A 14 35.48 -43.02 12.97
C ASP A 14 35.50 -42.20 11.67
N ARG A 15 35.87 -42.82 10.53
CA ARG A 15 35.78 -42.18 9.21
C ARG A 15 34.34 -41.85 8.84
N GLN A 16 33.41 -42.76 9.09
CA GLN A 16 31.99 -42.58 8.78
C GLN A 16 31.37 -41.45 9.62
N PHE A 17 31.70 -41.39 10.92
CA PHE A 17 31.30 -40.28 11.80
C PHE A 17 31.87 -38.93 11.35
N PHE A 18 33.13 -38.90 10.90
CA PHE A 18 33.76 -37.68 10.41
C PHE A 18 33.12 -37.16 9.11
N VAL A 19 32.78 -38.06 8.18
CA VAL A 19 32.05 -37.72 6.95
C VAL A 19 30.64 -37.22 7.27
N HIS A 20 29.91 -37.89 8.18
CA HIS A 20 28.57 -37.45 8.60
C HIS A 20 28.60 -36.08 9.28
N ARG A 21 29.55 -35.84 10.20
CA ARG A 21 29.71 -34.55 10.90
C ARG A 21 29.99 -33.40 9.92
N ARG A 22 30.79 -33.64 8.87
CA ARG A 22 31.01 -32.65 7.80
C ARG A 22 29.73 -32.37 7.00
N ASP A 23 28.94 -33.39 6.67
CA ASP A 23 27.69 -33.19 5.92
C ASP A 23 26.64 -32.43 6.74
N HIS A 24 26.51 -32.73 8.04
CA HIS A 24 25.67 -31.94 8.96
C HIS A 24 26.12 -30.47 9.05
N SER A 25 27.43 -30.21 9.16
CA SER A 25 27.94 -28.84 9.23
C SER A 25 27.65 -28.04 7.94
N ARG A 26 27.78 -28.68 6.77
CA ARG A 26 27.45 -28.08 5.47
C ARG A 26 25.96 -27.80 5.35
N ARG A 27 25.10 -28.77 5.69
CA ARG A 27 23.65 -28.60 5.69
C ARG A 27 23.19 -27.50 6.65
N TRP A 28 23.77 -27.44 7.84
CA TRP A 28 23.50 -26.39 8.82
C TRP A 28 23.94 -25.00 8.30
N SER A 29 25.13 -24.89 7.70
CA SER A 29 25.62 -23.63 7.13
C SER A 29 24.77 -23.14 5.95
N ALA A 30 24.33 -24.05 5.07
CA ALA A 30 23.37 -23.73 4.01
C ALA A 30 22.03 -23.28 4.62
N GLY A 31 21.56 -23.96 5.67
CA GLY A 31 20.37 -23.55 6.42
C GLY A 31 20.48 -22.13 6.97
N VAL A 32 21.58 -21.78 7.63
CA VAL A 32 21.83 -20.42 8.13
C VAL A 32 21.90 -19.39 7.00
N TYR A 33 22.50 -19.76 5.86
CA TYR A 33 22.53 -18.89 4.68
C TYR A 33 21.12 -18.60 4.13
N TYR A 34 20.30 -19.65 3.95
CA TYR A 34 18.92 -19.48 3.49
C TYR A 34 18.05 -18.73 4.50
N LEU A 35 18.22 -18.97 5.81
CA LEU A 35 17.52 -18.23 6.85
C LEU A 35 17.84 -16.73 6.79
N LYS A 36 19.10 -16.35 6.59
CA LYS A 36 19.48 -14.93 6.40
C LYS A 36 18.88 -14.31 5.14
N GLN A 37 18.77 -15.08 4.06
CA GLN A 37 18.12 -14.59 2.84
C GLN A 37 16.62 -14.41 3.02
N ILE A 38 15.95 -15.32 3.73
CA ILE A 38 14.53 -15.19 4.07
C ILE A 38 14.31 -13.97 4.94
N ASP A 39 15.12 -13.77 5.99
CA ASP A 39 15.02 -12.61 6.89
C ASP A 39 15.18 -11.27 6.14
N ALA A 40 16.14 -11.19 5.22
CA ALA A 40 16.31 -10.01 4.36
C ALA A 40 15.13 -9.80 3.39
N ALA A 41 14.58 -10.88 2.83
CA ALA A 41 13.43 -10.82 1.94
C ALA A 41 12.16 -10.39 2.68
N ASP A 42 11.93 -10.91 3.90
CA ASP A 42 10.82 -10.55 4.77
C ASP A 42 10.90 -9.08 5.17
N THR A 43 12.08 -8.61 5.59
CA THR A 43 12.30 -7.19 5.91
C THR A 43 12.00 -6.30 4.71
N ARG A 44 12.45 -6.69 3.51
CA ARG A 44 12.20 -5.95 2.27
C ARG A 44 10.72 -5.93 1.90
N LEU A 45 10.02 -7.07 2.03
CA LEU A 45 8.59 -7.16 1.76
C LEU A 45 7.80 -6.27 2.73
N TYR A 46 8.15 -6.31 4.01
CA TYR A 46 7.48 -5.49 5.02
C TYR A 46 7.67 -3.99 4.73
N GLN A 47 8.92 -3.54 4.63
CA GLN A 47 9.26 -2.12 4.49
C GLN A 47 8.85 -1.52 3.15
N ASN A 48 8.99 -2.25 2.05
CA ASN A 48 8.78 -1.68 0.71
C ASN A 48 7.41 -2.00 0.10
N GLN A 49 6.64 -2.89 0.72
CA GLN A 49 5.31 -3.26 0.23
C GLN A 49 4.24 -3.03 1.29
N THR A 50 4.31 -3.70 2.45
CA THR A 50 3.21 -3.62 3.41
C THR A 50 3.06 -2.25 4.06
N VAL A 51 4.16 -1.57 4.39
CA VAL A 51 4.13 -0.20 4.93
C VAL A 51 3.53 0.78 3.90
N PRO A 52 4.02 0.84 2.65
CA PRO A 52 3.39 1.66 1.60
C PRO A 52 1.92 1.33 1.33
N ILE A 53 1.53 0.05 1.32
CA ILE A 53 0.12 -0.35 1.17
C ILE A 53 -0.72 0.19 2.33
N GLY A 54 -0.21 0.14 3.57
CA GLY A 54 -0.86 0.73 4.74
C GLY A 54 -1.05 2.24 4.58
N GLN A 55 -0.02 2.95 4.12
CA GLN A 55 -0.09 4.40 3.88
C GLN A 55 -1.13 4.77 2.81
N ILE A 56 -1.17 4.04 1.68
CA ILE A 56 -2.22 4.26 0.65
C ILE A 56 -3.61 4.00 1.23
N ALA A 57 -3.77 2.93 2.01
CA ALA A 57 -5.04 2.59 2.62
C ALA A 57 -5.49 3.65 3.64
N ASP A 58 -4.59 4.15 4.48
CA ASP A 58 -4.86 5.21 5.45
C ASP A 58 -5.26 6.51 4.75
N ALA A 59 -4.56 6.89 3.67
CA ALA A 59 -4.92 8.03 2.83
C ALA A 59 -6.30 7.85 2.18
N GLY A 60 -6.61 6.68 1.65
CA GLY A 60 -7.92 6.38 1.06
C GLY A 60 -9.06 6.40 2.08
N VAL A 61 -8.85 5.87 3.29
CA VAL A 61 -9.83 5.96 4.38
C VAL A 61 -10.04 7.40 4.81
N ALA A 62 -8.97 8.17 4.97
CA ALA A 62 -9.05 9.59 5.31
C ALA A 62 -9.82 10.38 4.23
N PHE A 63 -9.56 10.10 2.96
CA PHE A 63 -10.26 10.71 1.83
C PHE A 63 -11.77 10.43 1.87
N GLN A 64 -12.17 9.18 2.07
CA GLN A 64 -13.59 8.84 2.20
C GLN A 64 -14.23 9.54 3.42
N ARG A 65 -13.51 9.63 4.53
CA ARG A 65 -13.97 10.37 5.72
C ARG A 65 -14.14 11.86 5.42
N ILE A 66 -13.27 12.49 4.62
CA ILE A 66 -13.45 13.87 4.17
C ILE A 66 -14.78 14.01 3.43
N ARG A 67 -15.08 13.12 2.47
CA ARG A 67 -16.32 13.17 1.70
C ARG A 67 -17.58 13.00 2.55
N VAL A 68 -17.52 12.12 3.56
CA VAL A 68 -18.61 11.95 4.53
C VAL A 68 -18.81 13.22 5.36
N ASN A 69 -17.74 13.75 5.97
CA ASN A 69 -17.82 14.98 6.75
C ASN A 69 -18.26 16.18 5.91
N LEU A 70 -17.85 16.25 4.63
CA LEU A 70 -18.28 17.30 3.71
C LEU A 70 -19.78 17.23 3.45
N ARG A 71 -20.33 16.03 3.32
CA ARG A 71 -21.79 15.84 3.19
C ARG A 71 -22.51 16.18 4.48
N ASP A 72 -22.00 15.75 5.62
CA ASP A 72 -22.61 16.04 6.93
C ASP A 72 -22.55 17.54 7.26
N MET A 73 -21.50 18.24 6.80
CA MET A 73 -21.38 19.69 6.85
C MET A 73 -22.48 20.40 6.07
N ILE A 74 -22.84 19.93 4.88
CA ILE A 74 -23.95 20.48 4.08
C ILE A 74 -25.30 20.26 4.78
N LEU A 75 -25.44 19.12 5.47
CA LEU A 75 -26.67 18.73 6.16
C LEU A 75 -26.76 19.25 7.61
N ALA A 76 -25.73 19.96 8.07
CA ALA A 76 -25.66 20.50 9.42
C ALA A 76 -26.80 21.50 9.69
N LYS A 77 -27.31 21.49 10.91
CA LYS A 77 -28.47 22.33 11.28
C LYS A 77 -28.10 23.78 11.54
N ASP A 78 -26.86 24.00 11.97
CA ASP A 78 -26.33 25.31 12.29
C ASP A 78 -24.84 25.41 11.94
N THR A 79 -24.34 26.65 11.91
CA THR A 79 -22.95 26.95 11.56
C THR A 79 -21.95 26.37 12.57
N THR A 80 -22.34 26.15 13.83
CA THR A 80 -21.45 25.57 14.85
C THR A 80 -21.23 24.09 14.58
N GLU A 81 -22.28 23.37 14.20
CA GLU A 81 -22.20 21.98 13.76
C GLU A 81 -21.41 21.85 12.45
N ALA A 82 -21.66 22.73 11.47
CA ALA A 82 -20.89 22.77 10.22
C ALA A 82 -19.39 23.01 10.47
N GLN A 83 -19.05 23.87 11.44
CA GLN A 83 -17.65 24.15 11.78
C GLN A 83 -16.92 22.92 12.34
N LYS A 84 -17.58 22.08 13.13
CA LYS A 84 -16.97 20.83 13.64
C LYS A 84 -16.57 19.88 12.52
N TYR A 85 -17.43 19.75 11.50
CA TYR A 85 -17.12 18.96 10.33
C TYR A 85 -16.00 19.60 9.50
N ALA A 86 -15.99 20.92 9.36
CA ALA A 86 -14.90 21.65 8.71
C ALA A 86 -13.54 21.45 9.40
N ASP A 87 -13.51 21.44 10.73
CA ASP A 87 -12.28 21.21 11.50
C ASP A 87 -11.81 19.75 11.34
N THR A 88 -12.74 18.79 11.37
CA THR A 88 -12.44 17.36 11.12
C THR A 88 -11.88 17.16 9.70
N ILE A 89 -12.44 17.86 8.70
CA ILE A 89 -11.94 17.81 7.32
C ILE A 89 -10.48 18.29 7.25
N LYS A 90 -10.14 19.38 7.95
CA LYS A 90 -8.76 19.89 7.98
C LYS A 90 -7.78 18.93 8.65
N GLU A 91 -8.19 18.27 9.73
CA GLU A 91 -7.37 17.25 10.39
C GLU A 91 -7.09 16.06 9.46
N LEU A 92 -8.12 15.61 8.74
CA LEU A 92 -8.00 14.52 7.77
C LEU A 92 -7.16 14.92 6.56
N ASP A 93 -7.30 16.15 6.07
CA ASP A 93 -6.49 16.70 4.98
C ASP A 93 -5.01 16.73 5.36
N ALA A 94 -4.70 17.21 6.58
CA ALA A 94 -3.33 17.19 7.10
C ALA A 94 -2.77 15.77 7.24
N LEU A 95 -3.60 14.80 7.63
CA LEU A 95 -3.22 13.39 7.68
C LEU A 95 -2.89 12.84 6.28
N ILE A 96 -3.72 13.15 5.27
CA ILE A 96 -3.47 12.74 3.88
C ILE A 96 -2.16 13.35 3.38
N VAL A 97 -1.97 14.66 3.53
CA VAL A 97 -0.74 15.34 3.08
C VAL A 97 0.50 14.73 3.73
N THR A 98 0.45 14.47 5.04
CA THR A 98 1.57 13.86 5.77
C THR A 98 1.83 12.42 5.30
N THR A 99 0.78 11.61 5.18
CA THR A 99 0.89 10.20 4.78
C THR A 99 1.37 10.06 3.35
N SER A 100 0.87 10.91 2.45
CA SER A 100 1.29 10.96 1.04
C SER A 100 2.75 11.40 0.90
N ALA A 101 3.20 12.39 1.67
CA ALA A 101 4.61 12.80 1.68
C ALA A 101 5.54 11.70 2.23
N ASP A 102 5.09 10.91 3.21
CA ASP A 102 5.85 9.76 3.70
C ASP A 102 5.86 8.60 2.71
N TYR A 103 4.76 8.38 1.99
CA TYR A 103 4.68 7.39 0.92
C TYR A 103 5.57 7.76 -0.27
N GLU A 104 5.61 9.03 -0.67
CA GLU A 104 6.44 9.54 -1.78
C GLU A 104 7.92 9.17 -1.58
N LYS A 105 8.44 9.30 -0.36
CA LYS A 105 9.82 8.93 0.00
C LYS A 105 10.12 7.44 -0.20
N LEU A 106 9.11 6.59 -0.22
CA LEU A 106 9.21 5.14 -0.41
C LEU A 106 9.01 4.72 -1.87
N ILE A 107 8.71 5.66 -2.76
CA ILE A 107 8.59 5.38 -4.20
C ILE A 107 9.97 5.21 -4.80
N VAL A 108 10.17 4.08 -5.49
CA VAL A 108 11.45 3.74 -6.14
C VAL A 108 11.27 3.54 -7.66
N SER A 109 10.07 3.22 -8.14
CA SER A 109 9.81 3.01 -9.56
C SER A 109 9.19 4.23 -10.22
N THR A 110 9.62 4.53 -11.45
CA THR A 110 9.06 5.61 -12.26
C THR A 110 7.56 5.42 -12.52
N GLU A 111 7.13 4.18 -12.76
CA GLU A 111 5.71 3.84 -12.95
C GLU A 111 4.86 4.21 -11.73
N MET A 112 5.38 4.00 -10.50
CA MET A 112 4.67 4.38 -9.27
C MET A 112 4.71 5.88 -9.01
N GLN A 113 5.80 6.56 -9.39
CA GLN A 113 5.89 8.02 -9.27
C GLN A 113 4.84 8.68 -10.17
N THR A 114 4.67 8.24 -11.41
CA THR A 114 3.66 8.77 -12.32
C THR A 114 2.24 8.61 -11.75
N LEU A 115 1.90 7.43 -11.23
CA LEU A 115 0.59 7.22 -10.58
C LEU A 115 0.40 8.10 -9.33
N PHE A 116 1.47 8.35 -8.58
CA PHE A 116 1.42 9.22 -7.41
C PHE A 116 1.22 10.69 -7.80
N ASP A 117 1.90 11.16 -8.86
CA ASP A 117 1.74 12.52 -9.38
C ASP A 117 0.31 12.74 -9.94
N GLU A 118 -0.25 11.73 -10.62
CA GLU A 118 -1.65 11.70 -11.07
C GLU A 118 -2.61 11.77 -9.87
N TYR A 119 -2.41 10.94 -8.85
CA TYR A 119 -3.18 10.98 -7.60
C TYR A 119 -3.14 12.35 -6.94
N MET A 120 -1.96 12.97 -6.81
CA MET A 120 -1.81 14.29 -6.18
C MET A 120 -2.51 15.38 -6.99
N THR A 121 -2.46 15.29 -8.33
CA THR A 121 -3.18 16.22 -9.22
C THR A 121 -4.70 16.08 -9.05
N SER A 122 -5.22 14.86 -9.12
CA SER A 122 -6.65 14.59 -8.88
C SER A 122 -7.10 15.05 -7.49
N TYR A 123 -6.23 14.88 -6.47
CA TYR A 123 -6.50 15.30 -5.10
C TYR A 123 -6.55 16.82 -4.95
N GLU A 124 -5.63 17.56 -5.60
CA GLU A 124 -5.65 19.01 -5.65
C GLU A 124 -6.90 19.57 -6.33
N GLU A 125 -7.33 18.95 -7.44
CA GLU A 125 -8.59 19.30 -8.10
C GLU A 125 -9.79 19.10 -7.16
N PHE A 126 -9.84 17.95 -6.47
CA PHE A 126 -10.89 17.68 -5.49
C PHE A 126 -10.87 18.69 -4.35
N ASN A 127 -9.70 19.10 -3.86
CA ASN A 127 -9.57 20.11 -2.82
C ASN A 127 -10.14 21.46 -3.25
N GLY A 128 -9.97 21.84 -4.51
CA GLY A 128 -10.62 23.02 -5.08
C GLY A 128 -12.15 22.96 -4.95
N TYR A 129 -12.76 21.84 -5.31
CA TYR A 129 -14.21 21.64 -5.16
C TYR A 129 -14.65 21.53 -3.70
N ARG A 130 -13.87 20.85 -2.86
CA ARG A 130 -14.11 20.72 -1.41
C ARG A 130 -14.20 22.09 -0.77
N ASP A 131 -13.21 22.96 -1.02
CA ASP A 131 -13.14 24.29 -0.42
C ASP A 131 -14.31 25.17 -0.88
N GLN A 132 -14.72 25.05 -2.15
CA GLN A 132 -15.94 25.69 -2.66
C GLN A 132 -17.20 25.21 -1.93
N ILE A 133 -17.35 23.89 -1.75
CA ILE A 133 -18.50 23.30 -1.05
C ILE A 133 -18.53 23.74 0.42
N MET A 134 -17.37 23.76 1.09
CA MET A 134 -17.25 24.23 2.47
C MET A 134 -17.66 25.70 2.59
N ALA A 135 -17.23 26.55 1.65
CA ALA A 135 -17.61 27.96 1.63
C ALA A 135 -19.13 28.15 1.42
N LEU A 136 -19.73 27.38 0.51
CA LEU A 136 -21.19 27.42 0.26
C LEU A 136 -21.99 26.93 1.48
N ALA A 137 -21.54 25.86 2.14
CA ALA A 137 -22.17 25.34 3.35
C ALA A 137 -22.11 26.35 4.51
N LEU A 138 -20.96 27.00 4.74
CA LEU A 138 -20.82 28.04 5.78
C LEU A 138 -21.61 29.31 5.45
N ALA A 139 -21.80 29.62 4.16
CA ALA A 139 -22.62 30.73 3.70
C ALA A 139 -24.14 30.45 3.78
N GLY A 140 -24.55 29.28 4.27
CA GLY A 140 -25.96 28.91 4.41
C GLY A 140 -26.64 28.58 3.07
N LYS A 141 -25.88 28.12 2.07
CA LYS A 141 -26.36 27.73 0.74
C LYS A 141 -26.23 26.21 0.50
N PRO A 142 -26.95 25.37 1.26
CA PRO A 142 -26.79 23.92 1.19
C PRO A 142 -27.22 23.31 -0.15
N ASP A 143 -28.20 23.88 -0.85
CA ASP A 143 -28.66 23.38 -2.15
C ASP A 143 -27.64 23.60 -3.27
N GLU A 144 -26.97 24.76 -3.29
CA GLU A 144 -25.86 25.05 -4.19
C GLU A 144 -24.68 24.11 -3.88
N ALA A 145 -24.35 23.94 -2.60
CA ALA A 145 -23.29 23.04 -2.14
C ALA A 145 -23.57 21.57 -2.55
N LEU A 146 -24.83 21.11 -2.42
CA LEU A 146 -25.24 19.76 -2.78
C LEU A 146 -25.19 19.53 -4.30
N THR A 147 -25.49 20.56 -5.08
CA THR A 147 -25.40 20.52 -6.54
C THR A 147 -23.94 20.34 -6.97
N THR A 148 -23.02 21.14 -6.41
CA THR A 148 -21.58 20.99 -6.64
C THR A 148 -21.07 19.63 -6.19
N LEU A 149 -21.50 19.15 -5.01
CA LEU A 149 -21.10 17.84 -4.46
C LEU A 149 -21.49 16.67 -5.38
N ARG A 150 -22.67 16.74 -6.03
CA ARG A 150 -23.20 15.68 -6.90
C ARG A 150 -22.74 15.80 -8.37
N GLY A 151 -22.24 16.96 -8.77
CA GLY A 151 -21.74 17.24 -10.11
C GLY A 151 -20.23 17.03 -10.19
N ASP A 152 -19.51 18.11 -10.49
CA ASP A 152 -18.08 18.09 -10.79
C ASP A 152 -17.24 17.51 -9.64
N ALA A 153 -17.60 17.81 -8.38
CA ALA A 153 -16.90 17.26 -7.21
C ALA A 153 -17.03 15.73 -7.11
N PHE A 154 -18.13 15.15 -7.59
CA PHE A 154 -18.31 13.70 -7.63
C PHE A 154 -17.39 13.06 -8.67
N ALA A 155 -17.27 13.67 -9.86
CA ALA A 155 -16.38 13.19 -10.91
C ALA A 155 -14.91 13.27 -10.47
N SER A 156 -14.49 14.39 -9.90
CA SER A 156 -13.14 14.58 -9.34
C SER A 156 -12.87 13.58 -8.21
N ALA A 157 -13.83 13.37 -7.29
CA ALA A 157 -13.67 12.40 -6.22
C ALA A 157 -13.52 10.95 -6.73
N LYS A 158 -14.19 10.61 -7.84
CA LYS A 158 -14.06 9.31 -8.49
C LYS A 158 -12.68 9.12 -9.10
N SER A 159 -12.09 10.18 -9.67
CA SER A 159 -10.70 10.15 -10.17
C SER A 159 -9.73 9.83 -9.03
N VAL A 160 -9.85 10.51 -7.89
CA VAL A 160 -9.00 10.25 -6.71
C VAL A 160 -9.13 8.80 -6.22
N GLU A 161 -10.35 8.25 -6.19
CA GLU A 161 -10.58 6.84 -5.83
C GLU A 161 -9.90 5.88 -6.81
N GLU A 162 -10.04 6.13 -8.11
CA GLU A 162 -9.43 5.30 -9.16
C GLU A 162 -7.90 5.33 -9.09
N ASP A 163 -7.30 6.49 -8.82
CA ASP A 163 -5.85 6.64 -8.66
C ASP A 163 -5.33 5.90 -7.40
N LEU A 164 -6.04 6.01 -6.28
CA LEU A 164 -5.73 5.26 -5.05
C LEU A 164 -5.82 3.74 -5.26
N ASP A 165 -6.88 3.28 -5.93
CA ASP A 165 -7.08 1.87 -6.27
C ASP A 165 -5.98 1.36 -7.22
N ALA A 166 -5.59 2.15 -8.22
CA ALA A 166 -4.52 1.82 -9.15
C ALA A 166 -3.17 1.69 -8.43
N MET A 167 -2.84 2.63 -7.53
CA MET A 167 -1.63 2.56 -6.71
C MET A 167 -1.64 1.33 -5.80
N GLN A 168 -2.76 1.06 -5.12
CA GLN A 168 -2.90 -0.11 -4.24
C GLN A 168 -2.75 -1.40 -5.05
N GLN A 169 -3.39 -1.50 -6.21
CA GLN A 169 -3.29 -2.69 -7.07
C GLN A 169 -1.85 -2.91 -7.53
N MET A 170 -1.15 -1.85 -7.99
CA MET A 170 0.23 -1.96 -8.42
C MET A 170 1.14 -2.45 -7.29
N LYS A 171 0.97 -1.94 -6.06
CA LYS A 171 1.73 -2.41 -4.89
C LYS A 171 1.41 -3.85 -4.52
N VAL A 172 0.15 -4.26 -4.58
CA VAL A 172 -0.23 -5.67 -4.34
C VAL A 172 0.38 -6.60 -5.39
N GLU A 173 0.42 -6.19 -6.66
CA GLU A 173 1.06 -6.96 -7.73
C GLU A 173 2.58 -7.08 -7.52
N GLN A 174 3.24 -5.99 -7.11
CA GLN A 174 4.66 -5.99 -6.73
C GLN A 174 4.92 -6.90 -5.51
N ALA A 175 4.04 -6.86 -4.49
CA ALA A 175 4.16 -7.66 -3.28
C ALA A 175 4.00 -9.17 -3.52
N LYS A 176 3.13 -9.56 -4.46
CA LYS A 176 2.99 -10.96 -4.89
C LYS A 176 4.24 -11.49 -5.61
N GLY A 177 5.21 -10.63 -5.92
CA GLY A 177 6.44 -11.02 -6.60
C GLY A 177 6.18 -11.61 -7.98
N VAL A 178 5.03 -11.31 -8.60
CA VAL A 178 4.71 -11.75 -9.96
C VAL A 178 5.70 -11.00 -10.86
N PRO A 179 6.70 -11.67 -11.47
CA PRO A 179 7.37 -11.07 -12.62
C PRO A 179 6.26 -10.79 -13.63
N LYS A 180 6.27 -9.67 -14.38
CA LYS A 180 5.38 -9.48 -15.54
C LYS A 180 5.47 -10.74 -16.41
N ARG A 181 4.63 -11.74 -16.13
CA ARG A 181 4.43 -12.89 -16.97
C ARG A 181 3.65 -12.25 -18.08
N ILE A 182 4.28 -12.17 -19.25
CA ILE A 182 3.61 -11.88 -20.50
C ILE A 182 2.55 -12.97 -20.62
N LEU A 183 1.37 -12.76 -20.01
CA LEU A 183 0.19 -13.52 -20.34
C LEU A 183 -0.10 -13.09 -21.78
N PRO A 184 -0.10 -14.02 -22.75
CA PRO A 184 -0.56 -13.67 -24.08
C PRO A 184 -1.96 -13.09 -23.92
N LEU A 185 -2.14 -11.89 -24.47
CA LEU A 185 -3.39 -11.16 -24.56
C LEU A 185 -4.54 -12.13 -24.85
N GLN A 186 -5.30 -12.51 -23.82
CA GLN A 186 -6.61 -13.14 -24.02
C GLN A 186 -7.58 -12.02 -24.37
N ILE A 187 -7.55 -11.68 -25.66
CA ILE A 187 -8.66 -11.25 -26.51
C ILE A 187 -9.91 -10.83 -25.72
N ARG A 188 -10.11 -9.50 -25.58
CA ARG A 188 -11.44 -8.92 -25.34
C ARG A 188 -12.40 -9.56 -26.35
N GLN A 189 -13.30 -10.42 -25.90
CA GLN A 189 -14.47 -10.78 -26.68
C GLN A 189 -15.35 -9.51 -26.81
N PRO A 190 -15.86 -9.19 -28.01
CA PRO A 190 -16.71 -8.03 -28.20
C PRO A 190 -18.02 -8.24 -27.44
N ARG A 191 -18.45 -7.24 -26.66
CA ARG A 191 -19.78 -7.24 -26.06
C ARG A 191 -20.81 -7.20 -27.18
N SER A 192 -21.65 -8.23 -27.25
CA SER A 192 -22.93 -8.25 -27.99
C SER A 192 -23.96 -7.36 -27.31
#